data_AF-A0A364NDZ8-F1
#
_entry.id   AF-A0A364NDZ8-F1
#
_cell.length_a   1.000
_cell.length_b   1.000
_cell.length_c   1.000
_cell.angle_alpha   90.00
_cell.angle_beta   90.00
_cell.angle_gamma   90.00
#
_symmetry.space_group_name_H-M   'P 1'
#
loop_
_entity.id
_entity.type
_entity.pdbx_description
1 polymer ?
#
loop_
_entity_poly.entity_id
_entity_poly.type
_entity_poly.pdbx_seq_one_letter_code
_entity_poly.pdbx_strand_id
1 'polypeptide(L)'
;MSPTSTIAALPPRAPDSYTTAHHIGNPPTSFKNPWPSYKNDGIGAALRARFSTPKNFVPVPAHRLGLVQVRKPDFGHAANGLKATWIGHATFLVETTAREGSRRGMRILLDPVWSDRVGPYGMVGPVRFTPPPCTIDELPEIDAVCISHDHYDHLDSDTLKKLNAKQNGDLRFFCGLGVKAVLTGLERCGKCGSGLHTRAT
;
A
#
# COMPACT_ATOMS: atom_id res chain seq x y z
N MET A 1 -20.53 -20.95 14.46
CA MET A 1 -20.48 -19.56 14.96
C MET A 1 -19.40 -18.83 14.18
N SER A 2 -19.76 -17.83 13.39
CA SER A 2 -18.78 -17.01 12.65
C SER A 2 -17.99 -16.17 13.65
N PRO A 3 -16.65 -16.07 13.54
CA PRO A 3 -15.88 -15.24 14.44
C PRO A 3 -16.27 -13.78 14.27
N THR A 4 -16.67 -13.15 15.37
CA THR A 4 -16.92 -11.70 15.46
C THR A 4 -15.59 -10.97 15.34
N SER A 5 -15.38 -10.24 14.24
CA SER A 5 -14.21 -9.36 14.08
C SER A 5 -14.33 -8.17 15.02
N THR A 6 -13.38 -8.01 15.94
CA THR A 6 -13.27 -6.81 16.78
C THR A 6 -12.08 -5.97 16.29
N ILE A 7 -12.37 -4.79 15.73
CA ILE A 7 -11.36 -3.80 15.37
C ILE A 7 -10.99 -3.04 16.64
N ALA A 8 -9.77 -3.23 17.13
CA ALA A 8 -9.21 -2.40 18.19
C ALA A 8 -8.40 -1.26 17.56
N ALA A 9 -8.93 -0.04 17.61
CA ALA A 9 -8.10 1.14 17.43
C ALA A 9 -7.09 1.17 18.58
N LEU A 10 -5.80 1.19 18.28
CA LEU A 10 -4.80 1.43 19.32
C LEU A 10 -4.92 2.90 19.75
N PRO A 11 -4.82 3.20 21.06
CA PRO A 11 -4.79 4.58 21.50
C PRO A 11 -3.62 5.31 20.82
N PRO A 12 -3.80 6.57 20.41
CA PRO A 12 -2.70 7.38 19.90
C PRO A 12 -1.53 7.34 20.89
N ARG A 13 -0.30 7.15 20.38
CA ARG A 13 0.90 7.28 21.22
C ARG A 13 1.19 8.74 21.60
N ALA A 14 0.55 9.68 20.91
CA ALA A 14 0.68 11.09 21.18
C ALA A 14 -0.31 11.51 22.28
N PRO A 15 0.07 12.46 23.16
CA PRO A 15 -0.83 12.97 24.19
C PRO A 15 -2.07 13.63 23.57
N ASP A 16 -3.18 13.72 24.31
CA ASP A 16 -4.44 14.31 23.83
C ASP A 16 -4.30 15.77 23.37
N SER A 17 -3.26 16.47 23.81
CA SER A 17 -2.91 17.84 23.38
C SER A 17 -2.09 17.90 22.09
N TYR A 18 -1.66 16.77 21.52
CA TYR A 18 -0.85 16.73 20.32
C TYR A 18 -1.68 17.04 19.08
N THR A 19 -1.60 18.29 18.64
CA THR A 19 -2.11 18.72 17.34
C THR A 19 -0.93 19.09 16.46
N THR A 20 -0.91 18.61 15.22
CA THR A 20 0.04 19.09 14.22
C THR A 20 -0.65 20.15 13.38
N ALA A 21 0.08 21.17 12.92
CA ALA A 21 -0.47 22.27 12.10
C ALA A 21 -1.17 21.79 10.80
N HIS A 22 -0.91 20.55 10.39
CA HIS A 22 -1.48 19.91 9.21
C HIS A 22 -2.66 18.97 9.50
N HIS A 23 -3.08 18.80 10.76
CA HIS A 23 -4.30 18.09 11.13
C HIS A 23 -5.42 19.08 11.45
N ILE A 24 -6.63 18.80 10.96
CA ILE A 24 -7.84 19.58 11.28
C ILE A 24 -8.67 18.78 12.30
N GLY A 25 -8.94 19.40 13.45
CA GLY A 25 -9.72 18.82 14.54
C GLY A 25 -8.88 18.08 15.58
N ASN A 26 -9.47 17.84 16.75
CA ASN A 26 -8.93 16.97 17.79
C ASN A 26 -10.06 16.09 18.37
N PRO A 27 -10.14 14.79 18.04
CA PRO A 27 -9.17 14.03 17.23
C PRO A 27 -9.13 14.49 15.75
N PRO A 28 -8.01 14.25 15.03
CA PRO A 28 -7.88 14.63 13.63
C PRO A 28 -8.96 14.03 12.74
N THR A 29 -9.66 14.88 11.99
CA THR A 29 -10.72 14.49 11.04
C THR A 29 -10.27 14.59 9.59
N SER A 30 -9.34 15.50 9.28
CA SER A 30 -8.79 15.67 7.94
C SER A 30 -7.38 16.24 7.97
N PHE A 31 -6.72 16.20 6.82
CA PHE A 31 -5.38 16.74 6.60
C PHE A 31 -5.45 18.07 5.86
N LYS A 32 -4.64 19.06 6.26
CA LYS A 32 -4.39 20.31 5.55
C LYS A 32 -2.90 20.37 5.22
N ASN A 33 -2.57 20.53 3.94
CA ASN A 33 -1.18 20.68 3.53
C ASN A 33 -0.57 21.97 4.16
N PRO A 34 0.53 21.86 4.93
CA PRO A 34 1.11 23.00 5.64
C PRO A 34 2.04 23.86 4.76
N TRP A 35 2.38 23.40 3.55
CA TRP A 35 3.40 24.04 2.72
C TRP A 35 2.82 25.24 1.95
N PRO A 36 3.49 26.42 1.97
CA PRO A 36 3.03 27.61 1.22
C PRO A 36 2.95 27.40 -0.29
N SER A 37 3.66 26.40 -0.83
CA SER A 37 3.60 26.00 -2.23
C SER A 37 2.30 25.28 -2.61
N TYR A 38 1.54 24.77 -1.63
CA TYR A 38 0.28 24.10 -1.88
C TYR A 38 -0.78 25.10 -2.36
N LYS A 39 -1.45 24.75 -3.46
CA LYS A 39 -2.61 25.47 -3.99
C LYS A 39 -3.75 24.48 -4.14
N ASN A 40 -4.96 24.89 -3.78
CA ASN A 40 -6.15 24.12 -4.12
C ASN A 40 -6.42 24.32 -5.61
N ASP A 41 -6.01 23.34 -6.41
CA ASP A 41 -6.33 23.31 -7.82
C ASP A 41 -7.81 22.94 -7.97
N GLY A 42 -8.61 23.87 -8.49
CA GLY A 42 -10.03 23.66 -8.72
C GLY A 42 -10.30 22.70 -9.89
N ILE A 43 -11.57 22.33 -10.07
CA ILE A 43 -12.03 21.44 -11.16
C ILE A 43 -11.51 21.89 -12.55
N GLY A 44 -11.43 23.20 -12.79
CA GLY A 44 -10.91 23.74 -14.05
C GLY A 44 -9.43 23.45 -14.30
N ALA A 45 -8.60 23.43 -13.25
CA ALA A 45 -7.19 23.05 -13.35
C ALA A 45 -7.05 21.54 -13.62
N ALA A 46 -7.89 20.71 -12.98
CA ALA A 46 -7.94 19.26 -13.26
C ALA A 46 -8.39 18.94 -14.70
N LEU A 47 -9.40 19.64 -15.23
CA LEU A 47 -9.81 19.51 -16.63
C LEU A 47 -8.68 19.93 -17.58
N ARG A 48 -8.04 21.08 -17.33
CA ARG A 48 -6.92 21.56 -18.14
C ARG A 48 -5.76 20.56 -18.12
N ALA A 49 -5.39 20.03 -16.95
CA ALA A 49 -4.35 19.00 -16.85
C ALA A 49 -4.72 17.74 -17.66
N ARG A 50 -5.99 17.34 -17.65
CA ARG A 50 -6.48 16.14 -18.36
C ARG A 50 -6.48 16.30 -19.89
N PHE A 51 -6.76 17.50 -20.40
CA PHE A 51 -6.98 17.76 -21.83
C PHE A 51 -5.85 18.56 -22.51
N SER A 52 -4.99 19.23 -21.76
CA SER A 52 -3.96 20.15 -22.29
C SER A 52 -2.53 19.71 -22.01
N THR A 53 -2.31 18.69 -21.17
CA THR A 53 -0.97 18.13 -20.96
C THR A 53 -0.68 17.13 -22.08
N PRO A 54 0.36 17.33 -22.91
CA PRO A 54 0.74 16.34 -23.89
C PRO A 54 1.07 15.03 -23.18
N LYS A 55 0.28 14.01 -23.50
CA LYS A 55 0.41 12.69 -22.91
C LYS A 55 1.53 11.94 -23.64
N ASN A 56 2.76 12.15 -23.19
CA ASN A 56 3.93 11.40 -23.65
C ASN A 56 3.91 9.96 -23.08
N PHE A 57 2.80 9.24 -23.21
CA PHE A 57 2.74 7.83 -22.87
C PHE A 57 3.40 7.05 -23.98
N VAL A 58 4.57 6.48 -23.68
CA VAL A 58 5.16 5.46 -24.52
C VAL A 58 4.28 4.21 -24.40
N PRO A 59 3.77 3.64 -25.50
CA PRO A 59 3.00 2.40 -25.42
C PRO A 59 3.89 1.30 -24.84
N VAL A 60 3.31 0.43 -24.03
CA VAL A 60 4.03 -0.74 -23.50
C VAL A 60 4.44 -1.60 -24.70
N PRO A 61 5.76 -1.88 -24.88
CA PRO A 61 6.23 -2.66 -26.01
C PRO A 61 5.60 -4.06 -26.03
N ALA A 62 5.13 -4.50 -27.21
CA ALA A 62 4.60 -5.85 -27.39
C ALA A 62 5.65 -6.92 -27.05
N HIS A 63 6.91 -6.63 -27.35
CA HIS A 63 8.05 -7.44 -26.97
C HIS A 63 8.82 -6.74 -25.86
N ARG A 64 8.90 -7.38 -24.69
CA ARG A 64 9.65 -6.86 -23.52
C ARG A 64 11.18 -6.98 -23.67
N LEU A 65 11.66 -7.31 -24.87
CA LEU A 65 13.07 -7.38 -25.24
C LEU A 65 13.67 -5.96 -25.09
N GLY A 66 14.59 -5.80 -24.14
CA GLY A 66 15.22 -4.51 -23.81
C GLY A 66 14.72 -3.84 -22.52
N LEU A 67 13.69 -4.38 -21.86
CA LEU A 67 13.32 -3.94 -20.52
C LEU A 67 14.28 -4.52 -19.47
N VAL A 68 14.35 -3.84 -18.31
CA VAL A 68 15.15 -4.29 -17.17
C VAL A 68 14.81 -5.75 -16.84
N GLN A 69 15.85 -6.58 -16.74
CA GLN A 69 15.68 -7.99 -16.48
C GLN A 69 15.06 -8.20 -15.09
N VAL A 70 13.90 -8.85 -15.06
CA VAL A 70 13.23 -9.23 -13.82
C VAL A 70 13.97 -10.43 -13.22
N ARG A 71 14.39 -10.30 -11.96
CA ARG A 71 15.09 -11.36 -11.21
C ARG A 71 14.15 -11.89 -10.14
N LYS A 72 14.10 -13.23 -10.01
CA LYS A 72 13.37 -13.86 -8.91
C LYS A 72 14.02 -13.44 -7.59
N PRO A 73 13.27 -12.93 -6.60
CA PRO A 73 13.86 -12.48 -5.35
C PRO A 73 14.29 -13.66 -4.48
N ASP A 74 15.35 -13.46 -3.71
CA ASP A 74 15.79 -14.35 -2.65
C ASP A 74 15.32 -13.78 -1.29
N PHE A 75 14.31 -14.37 -0.68
CA PHE A 75 13.79 -13.85 0.59
C PHE A 75 14.59 -14.37 1.79
N GLY A 76 14.85 -13.48 2.76
CA GLY A 76 15.59 -13.77 3.98
C GLY A 76 17.09 -13.94 3.74
N HIS A 77 17.93 -13.08 4.33
CA HIS A 77 19.38 -13.38 4.45
C HIS A 77 20.22 -12.41 5.31
N ALA A 78 19.65 -11.44 6.04
CA ALA A 78 20.45 -10.59 6.90
C ALA A 78 20.50 -11.17 8.33
N ALA A 79 21.48 -12.04 8.61
CA ALA A 79 21.76 -12.50 9.97
C ALA A 79 22.01 -11.29 10.90
N ASN A 80 22.67 -10.25 10.37
CA ASN A 80 22.85 -8.94 10.97
C ASN A 80 22.67 -7.86 9.89
N GLY A 81 21.56 -7.12 9.90
CA GLY A 81 21.37 -5.97 9.00
C GLY A 81 19.95 -5.83 8.43
N LEU A 82 19.80 -4.80 7.59
CA LEU A 82 18.57 -4.50 6.85
C LEU A 82 18.71 -5.02 5.42
N LYS A 83 17.73 -5.78 4.92
CA LYS A 83 17.62 -6.15 3.51
C LYS A 83 16.38 -5.49 2.91
N ALA A 84 16.53 -4.82 1.77
CA ALA A 84 15.43 -4.29 0.99
C ALA A 84 15.38 -5.01 -0.36
N THR A 85 14.24 -5.60 -0.67
CA THR A 85 13.98 -6.25 -1.96
C THR A 85 13.03 -5.38 -2.76
N TRP A 86 13.48 -4.88 -3.89
CA TRP A 86 12.65 -4.11 -4.81
C TRP A 86 11.78 -5.05 -5.65
N ILE A 87 10.47 -4.92 -5.52
CA ILE A 87 9.49 -5.74 -6.26
C ILE A 87 9.01 -4.99 -7.53
N GLY A 88 9.11 -3.66 -7.55
CA GLY A 88 8.76 -2.82 -8.69
C GLY A 88 7.95 -1.60 -8.26
N HIS A 89 8.05 -0.51 -9.04
CA HIS A 89 7.50 0.80 -8.68
C HIS A 89 7.98 1.23 -7.28
N ALA A 90 7.06 1.55 -6.36
CA ALA A 90 7.33 1.86 -4.96
C ALA A 90 7.23 0.63 -4.04
N THR A 91 7.01 -0.58 -4.58
CA THR A 91 6.90 -1.78 -3.77
C THR A 91 8.26 -2.29 -3.32
N PHE A 92 8.49 -2.27 -2.00
CA PHE A 92 9.66 -2.84 -1.36
C PHE A 92 9.26 -3.79 -0.24
N LEU A 93 9.91 -4.95 -0.18
CA LEU A 93 9.93 -5.78 1.01
C LEU A 93 11.18 -5.45 1.83
N VAL A 94 10.98 -4.95 3.04
CA VAL A 94 12.04 -4.63 3.98
C VAL A 94 12.10 -5.69 5.07
N GLU A 95 13.24 -6.36 5.20
CA GLU A 95 13.52 -7.36 6.23
C GLU A 95 14.53 -6.78 7.22
N THR A 96 14.16 -6.66 8.49
CA THR A 96 15.02 -6.08 9.53
C THR A 96 15.91 -7.12 10.19
N THR A 97 16.86 -6.66 11.03
CA THR A 97 17.59 -7.54 11.95
C THR A 97 16.63 -8.21 12.93
N ALA A 98 16.90 -9.48 13.27
CA ALA A 98 16.19 -10.17 14.34
C ALA A 98 16.50 -9.53 15.70
N ARG A 99 15.48 -9.39 16.54
CA ARG A 99 15.68 -9.03 17.96
C ARG A 99 16.02 -10.28 18.75
N GLU A 100 16.70 -10.09 19.88
CA GLU A 100 16.93 -11.18 20.84
C GLU A 100 15.60 -11.88 21.18
N GLY A 101 15.60 -13.21 21.18
CA GLY A 101 14.40 -14.02 21.39
C GLY A 101 13.45 -14.15 20.18
N SER A 102 13.73 -13.52 19.04
CA SER A 102 12.93 -13.66 17.81
C SER A 102 13.58 -14.61 16.80
N ARG A 103 12.77 -15.43 16.12
CA ARG A 103 13.25 -16.36 15.07
C ARG A 103 13.78 -15.65 13.82
N ARG A 104 13.23 -14.48 13.51
CA ARG A 104 13.60 -13.63 12.35
C ARG A 104 13.34 -12.16 12.69
N GLY A 105 13.87 -11.26 11.87
CA GLY A 105 13.46 -9.86 11.92
C GLY A 105 12.09 -9.61 11.28
N MET A 106 11.63 -8.38 11.43
CA MET A 106 10.35 -7.92 10.91
C MET A 106 10.39 -7.79 9.39
N ARG A 107 9.29 -8.13 8.73
CA ARG A 107 9.06 -8.02 7.29
C ARG A 107 7.98 -6.98 7.05
N ILE A 108 8.39 -5.84 6.51
CA ILE A 108 7.54 -4.69 6.23
C ILE A 108 7.41 -4.55 4.72
N LEU A 109 6.18 -4.60 4.21
CA LEU A 109 5.90 -4.42 2.79
C LEU A 109 5.40 -2.99 2.54
N LEU A 110 6.12 -2.24 1.73
CA LEU A 110 5.80 -0.85 1.39
C LEU A 110 5.01 -0.81 0.08
N ASP A 111 3.94 -0.02 0.03
CA ASP A 111 3.15 0.32 -1.18
C ASP A 111 2.96 -0.87 -2.15
N PRO A 112 2.31 -1.96 -1.73
CA PRO A 112 2.25 -3.19 -2.52
C PRO A 112 1.32 -3.08 -3.73
N VAL A 113 1.89 -3.27 -4.93
CA VAL A 113 1.14 -3.26 -6.20
C VAL A 113 1.52 -4.44 -7.10
N TRP A 114 0.60 -5.39 -7.24
CA TRP A 114 0.74 -6.53 -8.15
C TRP A 114 -0.13 -6.43 -9.41
N SER A 115 -1.13 -5.55 -9.42
CA SER A 115 -1.99 -5.35 -10.60
C SER A 115 -1.19 -4.93 -11.83
N ASP A 116 -1.63 -5.39 -13.01
CA ASP A 116 -1.01 -5.04 -14.29
C ASP A 116 -1.35 -3.59 -14.71
N ARG A 117 -2.54 -3.13 -14.33
CA ARG A 117 -3.04 -1.77 -14.58
C ARG A 117 -3.38 -1.10 -13.26
N VAL A 118 -2.87 0.11 -13.05
CA VAL A 118 -3.19 0.94 -11.89
C VAL A 118 -4.17 2.04 -12.30
N GLY A 119 -5.30 2.11 -11.62
CA GLY A 119 -6.31 3.13 -11.84
C GLY A 119 -7.73 2.63 -11.55
N PRO A 120 -8.77 3.45 -11.82
CA PRO A 120 -10.14 3.14 -11.42
C PRO A 120 -10.58 1.76 -11.92
N TYR A 121 -10.96 0.90 -10.96
CA TYR A 121 -11.40 -0.47 -11.19
C TYR A 121 -10.42 -1.36 -11.99
N GLY A 122 -9.13 -0.98 -12.06
CA GLY A 122 -8.14 -1.65 -12.91
C GLY A 122 -8.47 -1.58 -14.41
N MET A 123 -9.44 -0.74 -14.82
CA MET A 123 -9.90 -0.65 -16.20
C MET A 123 -9.23 0.48 -16.98
N VAL A 124 -8.92 1.58 -16.31
CA VAL A 124 -8.35 2.79 -16.92
C VAL A 124 -7.07 3.14 -16.19
N GLY A 125 -6.00 3.44 -16.92
CA GLY A 125 -4.74 3.89 -16.34
C GLY A 125 -3.51 3.23 -16.96
N PRO A 126 -2.31 3.59 -16.50
CA PRO A 126 -1.07 3.06 -17.04
C PRO A 126 -0.97 1.56 -16.76
N VAL A 127 -0.43 0.85 -17.76
CA VAL A 127 -0.09 -0.58 -17.68
C VAL A 127 1.39 -0.69 -17.34
N ARG A 128 1.74 -1.60 -16.44
CA ARG A 128 3.13 -1.82 -16.03
C ARG A 128 3.97 -2.38 -17.17
N PHE A 129 5.20 -1.90 -17.27
CA PHE A 129 6.15 -2.36 -18.29
C PHE A 129 6.82 -3.70 -17.93
N THR A 130 7.12 -3.92 -16.65
CA THR A 130 7.76 -5.15 -16.15
C THR A 130 6.80 -5.90 -15.24
N PRO A 131 6.63 -7.24 -15.38
CA PRO A 131 5.81 -8.01 -14.45
C PRO A 131 6.41 -7.98 -13.04
N PRO A 132 5.62 -8.25 -11.98
CA PRO A 132 6.20 -8.46 -10.66
C PRO A 132 7.21 -9.63 -10.69
N PRO A 133 8.31 -9.57 -9.94
CA PRO A 133 9.34 -10.61 -9.90
C PRO A 133 8.92 -11.89 -9.16
N CYS A 134 7.82 -11.84 -8.42
CA CYS A 134 7.21 -12.98 -7.75
C CYS A 134 5.69 -12.79 -7.65
N THR A 135 4.96 -13.86 -7.41
CA THR A 135 3.54 -13.82 -7.05
C THR A 135 3.35 -13.40 -5.58
N ILE A 136 2.11 -13.07 -5.19
CA ILE A 136 1.77 -12.80 -3.78
C ILE A 136 1.98 -14.04 -2.91
N ASP A 137 1.71 -15.23 -3.44
CA ASP A 137 1.86 -16.49 -2.71
C ASP A 137 3.33 -16.85 -2.45
N GLU A 138 4.23 -16.44 -3.34
CA GLU A 138 5.68 -16.59 -3.17
C GLU A 138 6.28 -15.62 -2.13
N LEU A 139 5.54 -14.59 -1.70
CA LEU A 139 6.03 -13.70 -0.66
C LEU A 139 6.16 -14.46 0.67
N PRO A 140 7.20 -14.14 1.47
CA PRO A 140 7.25 -14.60 2.85
C PRO A 140 6.06 -14.07 3.65
N GLU A 141 5.92 -14.57 4.88
CA GLU A 141 5.06 -13.94 5.88
C GLU A 141 5.45 -12.47 6.08
N ILE A 142 4.46 -11.57 6.11
CA ILE A 142 4.59 -10.12 6.23
C ILE A 142 4.02 -9.71 7.59
N ASP A 143 4.78 -8.96 8.38
CA ASP A 143 4.31 -8.52 9.70
C ASP A 143 3.52 -7.20 9.62
N ALA A 144 3.83 -6.37 8.61
CA ALA A 144 3.18 -5.09 8.40
C ALA A 144 3.19 -4.66 6.93
N VAL A 145 2.12 -3.98 6.51
CA VAL A 145 2.05 -3.23 5.27
C VAL A 145 2.03 -1.74 5.59
N CYS A 146 2.87 -0.95 4.92
CA CYS A 146 2.86 0.51 5.01
C CYS A 146 2.41 1.11 3.68
N ILE A 147 1.43 2.00 3.74
CA ILE A 147 0.87 2.71 2.58
C ILE A 147 1.20 4.19 2.74
N SER A 148 1.97 4.72 1.79
CA SER A 148 2.41 6.12 1.80
C SER A 148 1.26 7.10 1.52
N HIS A 149 0.39 6.79 0.56
CA HIS A 149 -0.77 7.58 0.18
C HIS A 149 -1.80 6.75 -0.63
N ASP A 150 -2.94 7.35 -0.96
CA ASP A 150 -4.12 6.65 -1.51
C ASP A 150 -4.22 6.60 -3.04
N HIS A 151 -3.14 6.97 -3.74
CA HIS A 151 -3.14 6.90 -5.21
C HIS A 151 -3.00 5.45 -5.70
N TYR A 152 -3.58 5.14 -6.87
CA TYR A 152 -3.75 3.76 -7.34
C TYR A 152 -2.45 2.97 -7.56
N ASP A 153 -1.34 3.67 -7.80
CA ASP A 153 0.00 3.06 -7.95
C ASP A 153 0.72 2.87 -6.61
N HIS A 154 0.09 3.24 -5.48
CA HIS A 154 0.56 2.95 -4.12
C HIS A 154 -0.47 2.20 -3.27
N LEU A 155 -1.75 2.27 -3.64
CA LEU A 155 -2.88 1.60 -2.99
C LEU A 155 -3.63 0.72 -4.00
N ASP A 156 -3.12 -0.50 -4.18
CA ASP A 156 -3.77 -1.54 -4.97
C ASP A 156 -4.69 -2.38 -4.09
N SER A 157 -5.98 -2.05 -4.10
CA SER A 157 -7.01 -2.71 -3.28
C SER A 157 -7.09 -4.23 -3.49
N ASP A 158 -6.83 -4.73 -4.70
CA ASP A 158 -6.91 -6.17 -4.98
C ASP A 158 -5.68 -6.91 -4.47
N THR A 159 -4.51 -6.27 -4.54
CA THR A 159 -3.29 -6.76 -3.90
C THR A 159 -3.45 -6.83 -2.38
N LEU A 160 -3.96 -5.77 -1.75
CA LEU A 160 -4.15 -5.70 -0.30
C LEU A 160 -5.13 -6.78 0.20
N LYS A 161 -6.24 -7.02 -0.52
CA LYS A 161 -7.19 -8.11 -0.20
C LYS A 161 -6.52 -9.48 -0.24
N LYS A 162 -5.74 -9.77 -1.29
CA LYS A 162 -5.05 -11.06 -1.45
C LYS A 162 -4.00 -11.26 -0.37
N LEU A 163 -3.21 -10.24 -0.05
CA LEU A 163 -2.23 -10.27 1.05
C LEU A 163 -2.89 -10.55 2.40
N ASN A 164 -3.99 -9.87 2.71
CA ASN A 164 -4.68 -10.08 3.98
C ASN A 164 -5.32 -11.48 4.05
N ALA A 165 -5.92 -11.96 2.96
CA ALA A 165 -6.46 -13.31 2.87
C ALA A 165 -5.36 -14.39 3.04
N LYS A 166 -4.19 -14.20 2.43
CA LYS A 166 -3.01 -15.09 2.59
C LYS A 166 -2.58 -15.25 4.06
N GLN A 167 -2.83 -14.24 4.90
CA GLN A 167 -2.50 -14.27 6.33
C GLN A 167 -3.72 -14.35 7.24
N ASN A 168 -4.81 -14.94 6.74
CA ASN A 168 -6.03 -15.20 7.53
C ASN A 168 -6.63 -13.95 8.20
N GLY A 169 -6.41 -12.75 7.64
CA GLY A 169 -6.89 -11.50 8.24
C GLY A 169 -6.03 -10.95 9.39
N ASP A 170 -4.84 -11.49 9.64
CA ASP A 170 -3.99 -10.99 10.74
C ASP A 170 -2.91 -10.00 10.27
N LEU A 171 -3.07 -9.42 9.08
CA LEU A 171 -2.12 -8.43 8.56
C LEU A 171 -2.37 -7.04 9.15
N ARG A 172 -1.29 -6.39 9.60
CA ARG A 172 -1.32 -5.02 10.12
C ARG A 172 -1.05 -4.01 9.02
N PHE A 173 -1.83 -2.94 8.99
CA PHE A 173 -1.67 -1.84 8.04
C PHE A 173 -1.33 -0.54 8.76
N PHE A 174 -0.36 0.19 8.22
CA PHE A 174 -0.02 1.56 8.57
C PHE A 174 -0.31 2.44 7.35
N CYS A 175 -1.11 3.48 7.52
CA CYS A 175 -1.53 4.33 6.40
C CYS A 175 -1.73 5.79 6.82
N GLY A 176 -1.82 6.68 5.83
CA GLY A 176 -2.20 8.07 6.07
C GLY A 176 -3.60 8.21 6.68
N LEU A 177 -3.82 9.35 7.35
CA LEU A 177 -5.12 9.71 7.90
C LEU A 177 -6.21 9.68 6.82
N GLY A 178 -7.35 9.04 7.11
CA GLY A 178 -8.48 8.90 6.18
C GLY A 178 -8.41 7.66 5.26
N VAL A 179 -7.22 7.08 5.03
CA VAL A 179 -7.05 5.88 4.17
C VAL A 179 -7.66 4.63 4.79
N LYS A 180 -7.76 4.58 6.13
CA LYS A 180 -8.39 3.48 6.87
C LYS A 180 -9.76 3.09 6.32
N ALA A 181 -10.59 4.06 5.93
CA ALA A 181 -11.93 3.78 5.40
C ALA A 181 -11.90 2.96 4.10
N VAL A 182 -10.89 3.18 3.25
CA VAL A 182 -10.65 2.37 2.05
C VAL A 182 -10.28 0.96 2.44
N LEU A 183 -9.35 0.79 3.39
CA LEU A 183 -8.88 -0.51 3.87
C LEU A 183 -9.97 -1.36 4.54
N THR A 184 -10.78 -0.76 5.41
CA THR A 184 -11.91 -1.44 6.06
C THR A 184 -13.10 -1.62 5.11
N GLY A 185 -13.22 -0.77 4.10
CA GLY A 185 -14.22 -0.92 3.03
C GLY A 185 -13.97 -2.12 2.11
N LEU A 186 -12.75 -2.67 2.11
CA LEU A 186 -12.41 -3.90 1.36
C LEU A 186 -13.23 -5.13 1.81
N GLU A 187 -13.87 -5.07 2.98
CA GLU A 187 -14.73 -6.11 3.56
C GLU A 187 -16.04 -6.34 2.78
N ARG A 188 -16.50 -5.38 1.96
CA ARG A 188 -17.86 -5.40 1.35
C ARG A 188 -17.98 -6.14 0.01
N CYS A 189 -16.97 -6.89 -0.44
CA CYS A 189 -17.11 -7.71 -1.64
C CYS A 189 -17.72 -9.08 -1.29
N GLY A 190 -19.05 -9.19 -1.44
CA GLY A 190 -19.87 -10.34 -1.03
C GLY A 190 -19.70 -11.65 -1.81
N LYS A 191 -18.46 -12.10 -2.05
CA LYS A 191 -18.18 -13.42 -2.65
C LYS A 191 -17.20 -14.33 -1.89
N CYS A 192 -16.69 -13.92 -0.73
CA CYS A 192 -15.96 -14.83 0.17
C CYS A 192 -16.62 -14.83 1.55
N GLY A 193 -17.18 -15.97 1.95
CA GLY A 193 -17.94 -16.17 3.20
C GLY A 193 -17.10 -16.20 4.48
N SER A 194 -16.03 -15.42 4.56
CA SER A 194 -15.21 -15.28 5.76
C SER A 194 -14.97 -13.79 6.04
N GLY A 195 -15.59 -13.27 7.11
CA GLY A 195 -15.35 -11.91 7.59
C GLY A 195 -13.86 -11.71 7.88
N LEU A 196 -13.25 -10.77 7.16
CA LEU A 196 -11.83 -10.48 7.24
C LEU A 196 -11.54 -9.68 8.52
N HIS A 197 -10.49 -10.04 9.25
CA HIS A 197 -9.96 -9.19 10.32
C HIS A 197 -8.99 -8.20 9.68
N THR A 198 -9.04 -6.92 10.07
CA THR A 198 -8.08 -5.90 9.59
C THR A 198 -7.78 -4.95 10.74
N ARG A 199 -6.50 -4.81 11.11
CA ARG A 199 -6.04 -3.79 12.06
C ARG A 199 -5.26 -2.71 11.31
N ALA A 200 -5.90 -1.56 11.11
CA ALA A 200 -5.28 -0.37 10.53
C ALA A 200 -5.05 0.68 11.62
N THR A 201 -3.82 1.17 11.73
CA THR A 201 -3.42 2.23 12.67
C THR A 201 -3.07 3.50 11.90
#